data_AF-A0A420PJP2-F1
#
_entry.id   AF-A0A420PJP2-F1
#
_cell.length_a   1.000
_cell.length_b   1.000
_cell.length_c   1.000
_cell.angle_alpha   90.00
_cell.angle_beta   90.00
_cell.angle_gamma   90.00
#
_symmetry.space_group_name_H-M   'P 1'
#
loop_
_entity.id
_entity.type
_entity.pdbx_description
1 polymer ?
#
loop_
_entity_poly.entity_id
_entity_poly.type
_entity_poly.pdbx_seq_one_letter_code
_entity_poly.pdbx_strand_id
1 'polypeptide(L)'
;MSSENIVFDPRGDVKLCVGQTDPVTFTACSRALARASPVFERMLFGLFMESKPTNGEDWVVELPEDKPTALSIFLRISHGQFDQMPRTLSIDDLYDLTVLSNYYDGTHMLEPWVGRWMSLVEDDAKASKVSMAKSLWIAWEFGRKDSFCRIARRMLMESDGSEDPHLRMQPDIIERISANRLMTIQALLDVIRRLVNDLLVVDEKPRWCRHAEWMGPHRCESMILGSITFCLARGGLWPLPQAEDVMDSIVGLRRKMTGLVVHDIGKVDGLDHTHCNPGPFLLSEVERVFIDIRNPVTKDDLEAMDKQSKRLTKA
;
A
#
# COMPACT_ATOMS: atom_id res chain seq x y z
N MET A 1 -35.16 13.44 -18.40
CA MET A 1 -34.28 14.02 -17.36
C MET A 1 -33.17 14.72 -18.11
N SER A 2 -33.01 16.04 -17.99
CA SER A 2 -31.96 16.76 -18.73
C SER A 2 -30.62 16.38 -18.09
N SER A 3 -29.81 15.58 -18.79
CA SER A 3 -28.40 15.42 -18.44
C SER A 3 -27.76 16.81 -18.45
N GLU A 4 -27.00 17.14 -17.40
CA GLU A 4 -26.21 18.37 -17.38
C GLU A 4 -25.26 18.34 -18.59
N ASN A 5 -25.32 19.37 -19.45
CA ASN A 5 -24.40 19.50 -20.58
C ASN A 5 -23.33 20.55 -20.26
N ILE A 6 -22.10 20.10 -20.05
CA ILE A 6 -20.95 20.97 -19.78
C ILE A 6 -20.17 21.16 -21.08
N VAL A 7 -19.98 22.42 -21.49
CA VAL A 7 -19.33 22.78 -22.75
C VAL A 7 -17.86 23.15 -22.50
N PHE A 8 -16.93 22.34 -23.03
CA PHE A 8 -15.49 22.59 -22.97
C PHE A 8 -14.97 23.36 -24.19
N ASP A 9 -15.63 23.22 -25.34
CA ASP A 9 -15.36 24.01 -26.55
C ASP A 9 -16.69 24.52 -27.13
N PRO A 10 -16.91 25.85 -27.28
CA PRO A 10 -18.09 26.40 -27.94
C PRO A 10 -18.28 25.95 -29.39
N ARG A 11 -17.20 25.49 -30.04
CA ARG A 11 -17.19 24.90 -31.38
C ARG A 11 -16.98 23.37 -31.33
N GLY A 12 -17.27 22.75 -30.19
CA GLY A 12 -17.15 21.32 -29.99
C GLY A 12 -17.97 20.55 -31.02
N ASP A 13 -17.38 19.49 -31.54
CA ASP A 13 -17.92 18.67 -32.63
C ASP A 13 -18.29 17.26 -32.18
N VAL A 14 -18.02 16.92 -30.91
CA VAL A 14 -18.37 15.63 -30.29
C VAL A 14 -19.02 15.85 -28.92
N LYS A 15 -20.02 15.03 -28.61
CA LYS A 15 -20.65 14.93 -27.28
C LYS A 15 -20.22 13.63 -26.62
N LEU A 16 -19.66 13.69 -25.41
CA LEU A 16 -19.32 12.52 -24.61
C LEU A 16 -20.39 12.34 -23.53
N CYS A 17 -21.07 11.20 -23.50
CA CYS A 17 -22.01 10.84 -22.44
C CYS A 17 -21.28 9.96 -21.42
N VAL A 18 -21.09 10.46 -20.21
CA VAL A 18 -20.09 9.92 -19.28
C VAL A 18 -20.74 9.45 -17.98
N GLY A 19 -20.38 8.24 -17.56
CA GLY A 19 -20.85 7.63 -16.32
C GLY A 19 -22.10 6.77 -16.50
N GLN A 20 -22.18 5.71 -15.70
CA GLN A 20 -23.28 4.74 -15.77
C GLN A 20 -24.54 5.21 -15.04
N THR A 21 -24.39 5.93 -13.92
CA THR A 21 -25.48 6.44 -13.08
C THR A 21 -25.49 7.96 -13.17
N ASP A 22 -26.63 8.55 -13.51
CA ASP A 22 -26.80 10.00 -13.75
C ASP A 22 -25.75 10.58 -14.72
N PRO A 23 -25.73 10.11 -15.99
CA PRO A 23 -24.70 10.47 -16.95
C PRO A 23 -24.65 11.98 -17.21
N VAL A 24 -23.43 12.49 -17.34
CA VAL A 24 -23.14 13.89 -17.67
C VAL A 24 -22.72 13.96 -19.14
N THR A 25 -23.25 14.94 -19.87
CA THR A 25 -22.86 15.16 -21.27
C THR A 25 -21.78 16.24 -21.33
N PHE A 26 -20.67 15.95 -22.02
CA PHE A 26 -19.60 16.90 -22.27
C PHE A 26 -19.51 17.24 -23.74
N THR A 27 -19.63 18.51 -24.09
CA THR A 27 -19.40 18.99 -25.47
C THR A 27 -17.93 19.41 -25.62
N ALA A 28 -17.18 18.73 -26.49
CA ALA A 28 -15.73 18.85 -26.61
C ALA A 28 -15.26 18.91 -28.07
N CYS A 29 -13.99 19.25 -28.28
CA CYS A 29 -13.32 19.23 -29.56
C CYS A 29 -12.59 17.89 -29.77
N SER A 30 -13.04 17.09 -30.72
CA SER A 30 -12.47 15.77 -31.07
C SER A 30 -10.98 15.84 -31.38
N ARG A 31 -10.54 16.90 -32.06
CA ARG A 31 -9.13 17.14 -32.41
C ARG A 31 -8.28 17.53 -31.20
N ALA A 32 -8.87 18.18 -30.19
CA ALA A 32 -8.15 18.47 -28.95
C ALA A 32 -7.91 17.17 -28.16
N LEU A 33 -8.94 16.32 -28.08
CA LEU A 33 -8.85 14.98 -27.47
C LEU A 33 -7.81 14.10 -28.17
N ALA A 34 -7.85 14.03 -29.50
CA ALA A 34 -6.88 13.23 -30.27
C ALA A 34 -5.43 13.70 -30.10
N ARG A 35 -5.20 15.00 -29.92
CA ARG A 35 -3.85 15.50 -29.61
C ARG A 35 -3.41 15.14 -28.19
N ALA A 36 -4.32 15.12 -27.23
CA ALA A 36 -4.03 14.84 -25.84
C ALA A 36 -3.86 13.33 -25.56
N SER A 37 -4.43 12.47 -26.40
CA SER A 37 -4.50 11.04 -26.15
C SER A 37 -4.53 10.24 -27.47
N PRO A 38 -3.56 9.32 -27.67
CA PRO A 38 -3.58 8.42 -28.83
C PRO A 38 -4.70 7.38 -28.75
N VAL A 39 -5.28 7.15 -27.58
CA VAL A 39 -6.47 6.30 -27.42
C VAL A 39 -7.70 7.03 -27.94
N PHE A 40 -7.90 8.30 -27.58
CA PHE A 40 -8.97 9.12 -28.15
C PHE A 40 -8.77 9.34 -29.65
N GLU A 41 -7.54 9.52 -30.14
CA GLU A 41 -7.26 9.60 -31.58
C GLU A 41 -7.77 8.37 -32.32
N ARG A 42 -7.40 7.17 -31.84
CA ARG A 42 -7.86 5.92 -32.44
C ARG A 42 -9.35 5.70 -32.28
N MET A 43 -9.92 6.01 -31.12
CA MET A 43 -11.35 5.85 -30.83
C MET A 43 -12.22 6.74 -31.73
N LEU A 44 -11.84 8.01 -31.90
CA LEU A 44 -12.66 9.01 -32.59
C LEU A 44 -12.43 9.06 -34.11
N PHE A 45 -11.23 8.69 -34.57
CA PHE A 45 -10.84 8.77 -35.99
C PHE A 45 -10.46 7.41 -36.60
N GLY A 46 -10.56 6.32 -35.84
CA GLY A 46 -10.32 4.97 -36.31
C GLY A 46 -11.56 4.30 -36.91
N LEU A 47 -11.59 2.97 -36.86
CA LEU A 47 -12.69 2.14 -37.37
C LEU A 47 -13.53 1.56 -36.23
N PHE A 48 -13.89 2.41 -35.26
CA PHE A 48 -14.67 2.02 -34.08
C PHE A 48 -16.09 2.61 -34.15
N MET A 49 -16.98 2.16 -33.25
CA MET A 49 -18.37 2.67 -33.22
C MET A 49 -18.45 4.13 -32.76
N GLU A 50 -17.43 4.55 -32.02
CA GLU A 50 -17.24 5.89 -31.48
C GLU A 50 -16.73 6.88 -32.54
N SER A 51 -16.36 6.40 -33.73
CA SER A 51 -15.91 7.24 -34.83
C SER A 51 -17.03 8.12 -35.37
N LYS A 52 -16.64 9.26 -35.97
CA LYS A 52 -17.61 10.23 -36.50
C LYS A 52 -18.59 9.58 -37.50
N PRO A 53 -19.92 9.72 -37.29
CA PRO A 53 -20.92 9.21 -38.22
C PRO A 53 -20.80 9.85 -39.61
N THR A 54 -20.97 9.05 -40.66
CA THR A 54 -20.95 9.51 -42.06
C THR A 54 -22.33 9.94 -42.57
N ASN A 55 -23.38 9.62 -41.83
CA ASN A 55 -24.79 9.87 -42.14
C ASN A 55 -25.28 11.27 -41.71
N GLY A 56 -24.42 12.09 -41.09
CA GLY A 56 -24.76 13.44 -40.63
C GLY A 56 -25.52 13.49 -39.30
N GLU A 57 -25.63 12.37 -38.58
CA GLU A 57 -26.18 12.34 -37.22
C GLU A 57 -25.28 13.04 -36.20
N ASP A 58 -25.86 13.40 -35.05
CA ASP A 58 -25.14 13.95 -33.91
C ASP A 58 -24.04 12.96 -33.48
N TRP A 59 -22.80 13.44 -33.39
CA TRP A 59 -21.67 12.63 -32.95
C TRP A 59 -21.65 12.51 -31.42
N VAL A 60 -22.24 11.43 -30.91
CA VAL A 60 -22.31 11.09 -29.48
C VAL A 60 -21.47 9.85 -29.20
N VAL A 61 -20.62 9.92 -28.17
CA VAL A 61 -19.78 8.81 -27.71
C VAL A 61 -20.17 8.47 -26.28
N GLU A 62 -20.57 7.22 -26.06
CA GLU A 62 -20.97 6.71 -24.74
C GLU A 62 -19.74 6.16 -24.00
N LEU A 63 -19.47 6.70 -22.81
CA LEU A 63 -18.36 6.35 -21.92
C LEU A 63 -18.90 6.00 -20.53
N PRO A 64 -19.67 4.91 -20.38
CA PRO A 64 -20.36 4.59 -19.12
C PRO A 64 -19.40 4.21 -17.98
N GLU A 65 -18.22 3.67 -18.32
CA GLU A 65 -17.21 3.23 -17.34
C GLU A 65 -16.36 4.40 -16.80
N ASP A 66 -16.38 5.55 -17.48
CA ASP A 66 -15.62 6.71 -17.08
C ASP A 66 -16.30 7.49 -15.97
N LYS A 67 -15.48 8.03 -15.06
CA LYS A 67 -15.94 8.90 -13.98
C LYS A 67 -16.03 10.35 -14.47
N PRO A 68 -17.21 11.00 -14.40
CA PRO A 68 -17.40 12.37 -14.89
C PRO A 68 -16.38 13.37 -14.32
N THR A 69 -16.08 13.30 -13.01
CA THR A 69 -15.11 14.19 -12.36
C THR A 69 -13.71 14.05 -12.96
N ALA A 70 -13.20 12.83 -13.07
CA ALA A 70 -11.86 12.56 -13.61
C ALA A 70 -11.75 12.99 -15.08
N LEU A 71 -12.74 12.64 -15.90
CA LEU A 71 -12.74 13.00 -17.32
C LEU A 71 -12.89 14.51 -17.51
N SER A 72 -13.67 15.19 -16.66
CA SER A 72 -13.79 16.65 -16.71
C SER A 72 -12.44 17.35 -16.51
N ILE A 73 -11.59 16.87 -15.58
CA ILE A 73 -10.25 17.42 -15.36
C ILE A 73 -9.39 17.19 -16.61
N PHE A 74 -9.41 15.98 -17.16
CA PHE A 74 -8.67 15.66 -18.38
C PHE A 74 -9.10 16.54 -19.58
N LEU A 75 -10.40 16.79 -19.71
CA LEU A 75 -10.96 17.68 -20.74
C LEU A 75 -10.52 19.13 -20.56
N ARG A 76 -10.49 19.66 -19.32
CA ARG A 76 -9.97 21.02 -19.06
C ARG A 76 -8.55 21.18 -19.57
N ILE A 77 -7.69 20.20 -19.29
CA ILE A 77 -6.29 20.25 -19.73
C ILE A 77 -6.22 20.18 -21.25
N SER A 78 -6.95 19.24 -21.86
CA SER A 78 -6.96 19.03 -23.31
C SER A 78 -7.46 20.26 -24.10
N HIS A 79 -8.31 21.08 -23.48
CA HIS A 79 -8.88 22.30 -24.06
C HIS A 79 -8.21 23.59 -23.57
N GLY A 80 -7.11 23.51 -22.81
CA GLY A 80 -6.36 24.70 -22.36
C GLY A 80 -7.07 25.54 -21.29
N GLN A 81 -8.07 25.00 -20.60
CA GLN A 81 -8.81 25.69 -19.53
C GLN A 81 -8.07 25.60 -18.18
N PHE A 82 -6.80 26.03 -18.16
CA PHE A 82 -5.91 25.85 -17.00
C PHE A 82 -6.29 26.70 -15.79
N ASP A 83 -7.00 27.82 -16.02
CA ASP A 83 -7.54 28.70 -14.99
C ASP A 83 -8.59 28.00 -14.09
N GLN A 84 -9.24 26.97 -14.63
CA GLN A 84 -10.25 26.17 -13.92
C GLN A 84 -9.67 24.89 -13.30
N MET A 85 -8.34 24.73 -13.30
CA MET A 85 -7.70 23.55 -12.73
C MET A 85 -7.71 23.57 -11.19
N PRO A 86 -8.04 22.44 -10.53
CA PRO A 86 -8.04 22.37 -9.09
C PRO A 86 -6.63 22.57 -8.54
N ARG A 87 -6.50 23.44 -7.52
CA ARG A 87 -5.22 23.66 -6.83
C ARG A 87 -4.78 22.39 -6.10
N THR A 88 -5.71 21.63 -5.57
CA THR A 88 -5.48 20.40 -4.82
C THR A 88 -6.51 19.36 -5.24
N LEU A 89 -6.12 18.09 -5.21
CA LEU A 89 -7.02 16.96 -5.43
C LEU A 89 -7.02 16.08 -4.19
N SER A 90 -8.19 15.49 -3.88
CA SER A 90 -8.24 14.40 -2.90
C SER A 90 -7.45 13.19 -3.43
N ILE A 91 -7.06 12.27 -2.55
CA ILE A 91 -6.40 11.02 -2.97
C ILE A 91 -7.32 10.23 -3.92
N ASP A 92 -8.64 10.27 -3.68
CA ASP A 92 -9.63 9.56 -4.50
C ASP A 92 -9.72 10.17 -5.90
N ASP A 93 -9.84 11.49 -6.01
CA ASP A 93 -9.91 12.18 -7.31
C ASP A 93 -8.62 12.03 -8.10
N LEU A 94 -7.46 12.11 -7.43
CA LEU A 94 -6.16 11.95 -8.09
C LEU A 94 -5.93 10.51 -8.54
N TYR A 95 -6.38 9.53 -7.75
CA TYR A 95 -6.37 8.12 -8.14
C TYR A 95 -7.26 7.90 -9.38
N ASP A 96 -8.49 8.42 -9.36
CA ASP A 96 -9.42 8.27 -10.49
C ASP A 96 -8.88 8.95 -11.76
N LEU A 97 -8.29 10.14 -11.62
CA LEU A 97 -7.63 10.84 -12.71
C LEU A 97 -6.42 10.07 -13.26
N THR A 98 -5.58 9.50 -12.40
CA THR A 98 -4.41 8.71 -12.84
C THR A 98 -4.81 7.41 -13.51
N VAL A 99 -5.83 6.71 -13.00
CA VAL A 99 -6.42 5.53 -13.67
C VAL A 99 -6.95 5.89 -15.06
N LEU A 100 -7.70 7.00 -15.16
CA LEU A 100 -8.26 7.47 -16.43
C LEU A 100 -7.15 7.87 -17.42
N SER A 101 -6.20 8.69 -16.97
CA SER A 101 -5.09 9.15 -17.83
C SER A 101 -4.18 8.01 -18.28
N ASN A 102 -4.00 6.97 -17.44
CA ASN A 102 -3.30 5.75 -17.81
C ASN A 102 -4.04 4.99 -18.91
N TYR A 103 -5.37 4.82 -18.76
CA TYR A 103 -6.22 4.13 -19.72
C TYR A 103 -6.22 4.83 -21.09
N TYR A 104 -6.31 6.16 -21.10
CA TYR A 104 -6.30 6.96 -22.33
C TYR A 104 -4.88 7.29 -22.84
N ASP A 105 -3.82 6.79 -22.20
CA ASP A 105 -2.43 7.13 -22.55
C ASP A 105 -2.16 8.65 -22.61
N GLY A 106 -2.77 9.39 -21.67
CA GLY A 106 -2.72 10.85 -21.56
C GLY A 106 -1.98 11.35 -20.32
N THR A 107 -1.31 10.50 -19.55
CA THR A 107 -0.67 10.85 -18.27
C THR A 107 0.33 12.01 -18.39
N HIS A 108 1.04 12.10 -19.52
CA HIS A 108 2.00 13.19 -19.80
C HIS A 108 1.37 14.60 -19.68
N MET A 109 0.08 14.71 -19.96
CA MET A 109 -0.68 15.97 -19.83
C MET A 109 -0.77 16.45 -18.38
N LEU A 110 -0.57 15.59 -17.39
CA LEU A 110 -0.70 15.93 -15.97
C LEU A 110 0.57 16.54 -15.37
N GLU A 111 1.71 16.44 -16.06
CA GLU A 111 3.05 16.82 -15.56
C GLU A 111 3.09 18.16 -14.81
N PRO A 112 2.50 19.26 -15.33
CA PRO A 112 2.59 20.58 -14.69
C PRO A 112 1.99 20.66 -13.29
N TRP A 113 1.08 19.74 -12.94
CA TRP A 113 0.36 19.73 -11.67
C TRP A 113 0.85 18.66 -10.69
N VAL A 114 1.62 17.66 -11.16
CA VAL A 114 2.02 16.51 -10.34
C VAL A 114 2.73 16.95 -9.07
N GLY A 115 3.68 17.89 -9.16
CA GLY A 115 4.41 18.37 -7.98
C GLY A 115 3.49 18.92 -6.88
N ARG A 116 2.44 19.64 -7.27
CA ARG A 116 1.47 20.21 -6.32
C ARG A 116 0.53 19.13 -5.76
N TRP A 117 -0.01 18.27 -6.62
CA TRP A 117 -0.98 17.26 -6.19
C TRP A 117 -0.33 16.15 -5.34
N MET A 118 0.95 15.84 -5.56
CA MET A 118 1.71 14.87 -4.76
C MET A 118 1.92 15.29 -3.30
N SER A 119 1.89 16.59 -2.99
CA SER A 119 2.08 17.07 -1.61
C SER A 119 1.05 16.46 -0.62
N LEU A 120 -0.18 16.23 -1.07
CA LEU A 120 -1.24 15.62 -0.26
C LEU A 120 -1.11 14.11 -0.13
N VAL A 121 -0.49 13.46 -1.11
CA VAL A 121 -0.19 12.01 -1.07
C VAL A 121 0.94 11.73 -0.07
N GLU A 122 1.80 12.73 0.16
CA GLU A 122 2.99 12.55 0.98
C GLU A 122 2.76 12.74 2.49
N ASP A 123 1.73 13.50 2.89
CA ASP A 123 1.51 14.00 4.25
C ASP A 123 0.55 13.17 5.14
N ASP A 124 -0.08 12.10 4.65
CA ASP A 124 -1.15 11.44 5.42
C ASP A 124 -0.64 10.33 6.37
N ALA A 125 -0.15 10.72 7.55
CA ALA A 125 0.20 9.79 8.62
C ALA A 125 -0.98 8.94 9.14
N LYS A 126 -2.23 9.29 8.83
CA LYS A 126 -3.44 8.57 9.25
C LYS A 126 -4.17 7.90 8.08
N ALA A 127 -3.50 7.76 6.94
CA ALA A 127 -4.06 7.16 5.75
C ALA A 127 -4.70 5.80 6.04
N SER A 128 -5.93 5.62 5.57
CA SER A 128 -6.58 4.31 5.55
C SER A 128 -5.81 3.36 4.62
N LYS A 129 -6.04 2.04 4.74
CA LYS A 129 -5.43 1.05 3.83
C LYS A 129 -5.78 1.32 2.37
N VAL A 130 -7.04 1.67 2.12
CA VAL A 130 -7.54 2.05 0.79
C VAL A 130 -6.78 3.28 0.28
N SER A 131 -6.62 4.29 1.12
CA SER A 131 -5.86 5.51 0.78
C SER A 131 -4.39 5.20 0.48
N MET A 132 -3.75 4.30 1.24
CA MET A 132 -2.37 3.86 0.98
C MET A 132 -2.25 3.13 -0.36
N ALA A 133 -3.17 2.22 -0.67
CA ALA A 133 -3.21 1.50 -1.94
C ALA A 133 -3.36 2.46 -3.14
N LYS A 134 -4.29 3.43 -3.06
CA LYS A 134 -4.46 4.49 -4.05
C LYS A 134 -3.22 5.35 -4.20
N SER A 135 -2.59 5.73 -3.07
CA SER A 135 -1.36 6.50 -3.05
C SER A 135 -0.18 5.74 -3.69
N LEU A 136 -0.12 4.42 -3.50
CA LEU A 136 0.89 3.57 -4.13
C LEU A 136 0.72 3.57 -5.66
N TRP A 137 -0.51 3.44 -6.16
CA TRP A 137 -0.82 3.55 -7.59
C TRP A 137 -0.42 4.92 -8.16
N ILE A 138 -0.82 6.01 -7.50
CA ILE A 138 -0.49 7.37 -7.93
C ILE A 138 1.04 7.57 -8.00
N ALA A 139 1.77 7.13 -6.96
CA ALA A 139 3.22 7.22 -6.94
C ALA A 139 3.87 6.41 -8.06
N TRP A 140 3.31 5.25 -8.40
CA TRP A 140 3.77 4.43 -9.52
C TRP A 140 3.52 5.11 -10.87
N GLU A 141 2.30 5.58 -11.12
CA GLU A 141 1.92 6.21 -12.40
C GLU A 141 2.75 7.46 -12.69
N PHE A 142 3.06 8.25 -11.66
CA PHE A 142 3.92 9.43 -11.79
C PHE A 142 5.43 9.16 -11.65
N GLY A 143 5.84 7.90 -11.48
CA GLY A 143 7.25 7.52 -11.33
C GLY A 143 7.93 8.09 -10.08
N ARG A 144 7.19 8.39 -9.01
CA ARG A 144 7.69 8.95 -7.74
C ARG A 144 8.24 7.85 -6.82
N LYS A 145 9.50 7.44 -7.09
CA LYS A 145 10.18 6.30 -6.43
C LYS A 145 10.21 6.39 -4.91
N ASP A 146 10.56 7.54 -4.35
CA ASP A 146 10.68 7.70 -2.89
C ASP A 146 9.33 7.50 -2.19
N SER A 147 8.28 8.13 -2.74
CA SER A 147 6.90 7.99 -2.25
C SER A 147 6.42 6.55 -2.39
N PHE A 148 6.67 5.90 -3.53
CA PHE A 148 6.32 4.49 -3.74
C PHE A 148 7.02 3.57 -2.73
N CYS A 149 8.33 3.71 -2.53
CA CYS A 149 9.08 2.90 -1.57
C CYS A 149 8.60 3.10 -0.13
N ARG A 150 8.34 4.35 0.25
CA ARG A 150 7.84 4.70 1.59
C ARG A 150 6.46 4.11 1.84
N ILE A 151 5.53 4.25 0.88
CA ILE A 151 4.17 3.72 1.00
C ILE A 151 4.19 2.18 1.02
N ALA A 152 4.94 1.53 0.12
CA ALA A 152 5.03 0.07 0.09
C ALA A 152 5.59 -0.51 1.40
N ARG A 153 6.65 0.11 1.96
CA ARG A 153 7.18 -0.27 3.28
C ARG A 153 6.15 -0.04 4.38
N ARG A 154 5.46 1.09 4.37
CA ARG A 154 4.41 1.36 5.37
C ARG A 154 3.29 0.32 5.31
N MET A 155 2.82 -0.03 4.11
CA MET A 155 1.82 -1.08 3.90
C MET A 155 2.29 -2.43 4.47
N LEU A 156 3.55 -2.83 4.23
CA LEU A 156 4.13 -4.04 4.82
C LEU A 156 4.09 -4.01 6.36
N MET A 157 4.41 -2.87 6.97
CA MET A 157 4.52 -2.73 8.42
C MET A 157 3.18 -2.61 9.14
N GLU A 158 2.19 -1.98 8.50
CA GLU A 158 0.91 -1.59 9.11
C GLU A 158 -0.28 -2.44 8.66
N SER A 159 -0.15 -3.21 7.56
CA SER A 159 -1.22 -4.11 7.09
C SER A 159 -1.53 -5.20 8.12
N ASP A 160 -2.80 -5.55 8.25
CA ASP A 160 -3.29 -6.72 8.99
C ASP A 160 -3.55 -7.93 8.08
N GLY A 161 -3.24 -7.83 6.78
CA GLY A 161 -3.46 -8.87 5.78
C GLY A 161 -4.78 -8.76 5.02
N SER A 162 -5.63 -7.77 5.30
CA SER A 162 -6.84 -7.54 4.48
C SER A 162 -6.50 -6.84 3.17
N GLU A 163 -6.96 -7.39 2.04
CA GLU A 163 -6.84 -6.76 0.71
C GLU A 163 -8.21 -6.27 0.23
N ASP A 164 -8.22 -5.16 -0.53
CA ASP A 164 -9.42 -4.67 -1.23
C ASP A 164 -9.32 -5.08 -2.71
N PRO A 165 -10.15 -6.04 -3.19
CA PRO A 165 -10.07 -6.56 -4.56
C PRO A 165 -10.42 -5.52 -5.64
N HIS A 166 -11.04 -4.40 -5.27
CA HIS A 166 -11.56 -3.43 -6.23
C HIS A 166 -10.56 -2.32 -6.60
N LEU A 167 -9.39 -2.29 -5.99
CA LEU A 167 -8.36 -1.29 -6.28
C LEU A 167 -7.45 -1.77 -7.41
N ARG A 168 -7.23 -0.89 -8.41
CA ARG A 168 -6.17 -1.10 -9.40
C ARG A 168 -4.83 -0.93 -8.72
N MET A 169 -4.08 -2.01 -8.71
CA MET A 169 -2.72 -2.06 -8.21
C MET A 169 -1.88 -2.96 -9.12
N GLN A 170 -0.56 -2.79 -9.10
CA GLN A 170 0.30 -3.79 -9.69
C GLN A 170 0.23 -5.07 -8.84
N PRO A 171 -0.21 -6.21 -9.37
CA PRO A 171 -0.40 -7.42 -8.58
C PRO A 171 0.90 -7.85 -7.88
N ASP A 172 2.03 -7.77 -8.59
CA ASP A 172 3.34 -8.22 -8.10
C ASP A 172 3.79 -7.52 -6.81
N ILE A 173 3.51 -6.22 -6.62
CA ILE A 173 3.94 -5.51 -5.40
C ILE A 173 3.08 -5.91 -4.19
N ILE A 174 1.79 -6.13 -4.39
CA ILE A 174 0.89 -6.54 -3.29
C ILE A 174 1.20 -7.96 -2.84
N GLU A 175 1.37 -8.88 -3.78
CA GLU A 175 1.76 -10.25 -3.48
C GLU A 175 3.09 -10.30 -2.72
N ARG A 176 4.08 -9.48 -3.11
CA ARG A 176 5.36 -9.36 -2.39
C ARG A 176 5.20 -8.75 -1.00
N ILE A 177 4.34 -7.76 -0.82
CA ILE A 177 4.02 -7.19 0.50
C ILE A 177 3.41 -8.27 1.39
N SER A 178 2.41 -9.00 0.90
CA SER A 178 1.72 -10.07 1.63
C SER A 178 2.67 -11.23 1.97
N ALA A 179 3.51 -11.66 1.02
CA ALA A 179 4.53 -12.69 1.26
C ALA A 179 5.59 -12.25 2.28
N ASN A 180 6.14 -11.04 2.14
CA ASN A 180 7.13 -10.50 3.08
C ASN A 180 6.53 -10.31 4.48
N ARG A 181 5.25 -9.94 4.57
CA ARG A 181 4.52 -9.86 5.83
C ARG A 181 4.47 -11.21 6.53
N LEU A 182 4.02 -12.25 5.82
CA LEU A 182 3.93 -13.60 6.36
C LEU A 182 5.30 -14.11 6.85
N MET A 183 6.34 -13.94 6.04
CA MET A 183 7.71 -14.33 6.40
C MET A 183 8.20 -13.59 7.65
N THR A 184 7.90 -12.30 7.77
CA THR A 184 8.34 -11.49 8.92
C THR A 184 7.61 -11.89 10.20
N ILE A 185 6.29 -12.10 10.13
CA ILE A 185 5.50 -12.61 11.27
C ILE A 185 6.03 -13.97 11.70
N GLN A 186 6.27 -14.87 10.76
CA GLN A 186 6.82 -16.19 11.06
C GLN A 186 8.16 -16.07 11.80
N ALA A 187 9.08 -15.24 11.31
CA ALA A 187 10.37 -15.00 11.97
C ALA A 187 10.21 -14.43 13.39
N LEU A 188 9.27 -13.52 13.62
CA LEU A 188 8.95 -12.98 14.94
C LEU A 188 8.40 -14.07 15.88
N LEU A 189 7.45 -14.88 15.42
CA LEU A 189 6.92 -16.00 16.21
C LEU A 189 8.00 -17.04 16.51
N ASP A 190 8.93 -17.29 15.57
CA ASP A 190 10.05 -18.21 15.76
C ASP A 190 11.03 -17.75 16.84
N VAL A 191 11.18 -16.45 17.09
CA VAL A 191 11.95 -15.95 18.25
C VAL A 191 11.35 -16.47 19.56
N ILE A 192 10.03 -16.36 19.73
CA ILE A 192 9.35 -16.84 20.93
C ILE A 192 9.36 -18.37 20.99
N ARG A 193 9.09 -19.04 19.86
CA ARG A 193 9.08 -20.50 19.77
C ARG A 193 10.43 -21.09 20.17
N ARG A 194 11.54 -20.50 19.70
CA ARG A 194 12.90 -20.89 20.11
C ARG A 194 13.10 -20.70 21.60
N LEU A 195 12.76 -19.53 22.15
CA LEU A 195 12.90 -19.28 23.59
C LEU A 195 12.09 -20.26 24.44
N VAL A 196 10.83 -20.52 24.07
CA VAL A 196 9.98 -21.50 24.78
C VAL A 196 10.62 -22.89 24.75
N ASN A 197 11.13 -23.32 23.59
CA ASN A 197 11.79 -24.61 23.46
C ASN A 197 13.06 -24.70 24.31
N ASP A 198 13.86 -23.63 24.38
CA ASP A 198 15.07 -23.57 25.21
C ASP A 198 14.73 -23.61 26.72
N LEU A 199 13.60 -23.03 27.13
CA LEU A 199 13.12 -23.06 28.52
C LEU A 199 12.51 -24.41 28.91
N LEU A 200 12.03 -25.19 27.94
CA LEU A 200 11.46 -26.53 28.15
C LEU A 200 12.53 -27.64 28.13
N VAL A 201 13.81 -27.30 27.93
CA VAL A 201 14.91 -28.26 28.04
C VAL A 201 14.95 -28.83 29.46
N VAL A 202 14.94 -30.16 29.55
CA VAL A 202 15.08 -30.89 30.81
C VAL A 202 16.57 -31.01 31.16
N ASP A 203 17.24 -32.11 30.78
CA ASP A 203 18.66 -32.32 31.11
C ASP A 203 19.51 -32.78 29.90
N GLU A 204 18.93 -32.91 28.70
CA GLU A 204 19.65 -33.40 27.51
C GLU A 204 20.60 -32.35 26.89
N LYS A 205 20.45 -31.08 27.28
CA LYS A 205 21.19 -29.92 26.76
C LYS A 205 21.47 -28.90 27.87
N PRO A 206 22.42 -27.97 27.68
CA PRO A 206 22.61 -26.86 28.61
C PRO A 206 21.31 -26.10 28.84
N ARG A 207 20.98 -25.88 30.12
CA ARG A 207 19.78 -25.16 30.53
C ARG A 207 19.96 -23.65 30.40
N TRP A 208 18.83 -22.94 30.31
CA TRP A 208 18.81 -21.47 30.24
C TRP A 208 19.39 -20.82 31.51
N CYS A 209 19.07 -21.37 32.68
CA CYS A 209 19.60 -20.86 33.94
C CYS A 209 21.12 -21.05 34.02
N ARG A 210 21.87 -19.96 34.23
CA ARG A 210 23.33 -19.98 34.38
C ARG A 210 23.83 -20.66 35.66
N HIS A 211 22.93 -20.81 36.64
CA HIS A 211 23.19 -21.46 37.92
C HIS A 211 22.46 -22.81 38.00
N ALA A 212 22.14 -23.43 36.87
CA ALA A 212 21.49 -24.74 36.85
C ALA A 212 22.44 -25.83 37.37
N GLU A 213 21.89 -26.73 38.18
CA GLU A 213 22.55 -27.96 38.60
C GLU A 213 21.94 -29.15 37.83
N TRP A 214 22.73 -30.20 37.59
CA TRP A 214 22.29 -31.42 36.91
C TRP A 214 21.16 -32.10 37.71
N MET A 215 20.01 -32.37 37.06
CA MET A 215 18.78 -32.83 37.73
C MET A 215 18.27 -31.90 38.85
N GLY A 216 18.65 -30.62 38.82
CA GLY A 216 18.19 -29.60 39.75
C GLY A 216 16.84 -28.97 39.36
N PRO A 217 16.19 -28.21 40.25
CA PRO A 217 14.86 -27.66 39.98
C PRO A 217 14.85 -26.58 38.86
N HIS A 218 13.79 -26.54 38.05
CA HIS A 218 13.59 -25.60 36.92
C HIS A 218 12.97 -24.26 37.31
N ARG A 219 13.44 -23.65 38.41
CA ARG A 219 12.80 -22.45 38.97
C ARG A 219 12.84 -21.24 38.04
N CYS A 220 14.00 -20.95 37.45
CA CYS A 220 14.15 -19.82 36.52
C CYS A 220 13.28 -20.04 35.29
N GLU A 221 13.40 -21.21 34.67
CA GLU A 221 12.70 -21.56 33.45
C GLU A 221 11.19 -21.54 33.65
N SER A 222 10.68 -22.11 34.75
CA SER A 222 9.24 -22.12 35.08
C SER A 222 8.68 -20.71 35.25
N MET A 223 9.42 -19.84 35.93
CA MET A 223 8.96 -18.47 36.20
C MET A 223 9.02 -17.58 34.96
N ILE A 224 10.08 -17.72 34.15
CA ILE A 224 10.20 -17.05 32.86
C ILE A 224 9.08 -17.53 31.93
N LEU A 225 8.88 -18.84 31.81
CA LEU A 225 7.84 -19.43 30.97
C LEU A 225 6.45 -18.96 31.40
N GLY A 226 6.16 -18.97 32.69
CA GLY A 226 4.91 -18.42 33.24
C GLY A 226 4.70 -16.95 32.88
N SER A 227 5.74 -16.12 33.01
CA SER A 227 5.68 -14.69 32.68
C SER A 227 5.38 -14.46 31.19
N ILE A 228 6.11 -15.16 30.31
CA ILE A 228 6.00 -15.01 28.85
C ILE A 228 4.66 -15.53 28.36
N THR A 229 4.27 -16.75 28.75
CA THR A 229 3.00 -17.36 28.33
C THR A 229 1.80 -16.54 28.80
N PHE A 230 1.82 -16.03 30.03
CA PHE A 230 0.79 -15.13 30.54
C PHE A 230 0.68 -13.83 29.74
N CYS A 231 1.81 -13.16 29.46
CA CYS A 231 1.82 -11.92 28.68
C CYS A 231 1.35 -12.14 27.24
N LEU A 232 1.78 -13.24 26.59
CA LEU A 232 1.34 -13.61 25.25
C LEU A 232 -0.15 -13.96 25.22
N ALA A 233 -0.66 -14.68 26.22
CA ALA A 233 -2.08 -15.00 26.34
C ALA A 233 -2.93 -13.73 26.47
N ARG A 234 -2.50 -12.79 27.32
CA ARG A 234 -3.14 -11.47 27.44
C ARG A 234 -3.11 -10.69 26.12
N GLY A 235 -2.08 -10.89 25.31
CA GLY A 235 -1.94 -10.31 23.97
C GLY A 235 -2.67 -11.08 22.85
N GLY A 236 -3.34 -12.20 23.15
CA GLY A 236 -4.01 -13.03 22.15
C GLY A 236 -3.06 -13.84 21.26
N LEU A 237 -1.80 -14.03 21.67
CA LEU A 237 -0.76 -14.76 20.94
C LEU A 237 -0.40 -16.09 21.61
N TRP A 238 -1.16 -16.55 22.61
CA TRP A 238 -0.94 -17.84 23.25
C TRP A 238 -2.21 -18.71 23.26
N PRO A 239 -2.16 -19.98 22.84
CA PRO A 239 -1.03 -20.67 22.21
C PRO A 239 -0.50 -19.94 20.97
N LEU A 240 0.80 -20.08 20.66
CA LEU A 240 1.40 -19.39 19.52
C LEU A 240 0.68 -19.78 18.23
N PRO A 241 0.09 -18.81 17.50
CA PRO A 241 -0.61 -19.09 16.24
C PRO A 241 0.37 -19.45 15.12
N GLN A 242 -0.15 -19.91 13.99
CA GLN A 242 0.61 -19.88 12.73
C GLN A 242 0.63 -18.45 12.19
N ALA A 243 1.63 -18.11 11.38
CA ALA A 243 1.78 -16.75 10.86
C ALA A 243 0.56 -16.29 10.02
N GLU A 244 -0.11 -17.22 9.35
CA GLU A 244 -1.32 -16.99 8.53
C GLU A 244 -2.53 -16.57 9.38
N ASP A 245 -2.59 -16.99 10.65
CA ASP A 245 -3.68 -16.71 11.57
C ASP A 245 -3.48 -15.38 12.34
N VAL A 246 -2.35 -14.68 12.12
CA VAL A 246 -2.02 -13.45 12.84
C VAL A 246 -2.64 -12.22 12.18
N MET A 247 -3.64 -11.66 12.86
CA MET A 247 -4.29 -10.41 12.46
C MET A 247 -3.50 -9.15 12.87
N ASP A 248 -2.48 -9.26 13.72
CA ASP A 248 -1.67 -8.11 14.11
C ASP A 248 -0.76 -7.63 12.97
N SER A 249 -0.63 -6.30 12.82
CA SER A 249 0.42 -5.73 11.97
C SER A 249 1.82 -6.06 12.52
N ILE A 250 2.86 -5.96 11.68
CA ILE A 250 4.25 -6.21 12.10
C ILE A 250 4.62 -5.26 13.26
N VAL A 251 4.20 -4.00 13.18
CA VAL A 251 4.39 -3.01 14.25
C VAL A 251 3.61 -3.39 15.50
N GLY A 252 2.37 -3.86 15.35
CA GLY A 252 1.55 -4.35 16.46
C GLY A 252 2.19 -5.52 17.19
N LEU A 253 2.71 -6.50 16.44
CA LEU A 253 3.39 -7.67 16.96
C LEU A 253 4.69 -7.29 17.68
N ARG A 254 5.52 -6.42 17.10
CA ARG A 254 6.71 -5.87 17.76
C ARG A 254 6.37 -5.23 19.09
N ARG A 255 5.31 -4.41 19.14
CA ARG A 255 4.88 -3.77 20.39
C ARG A 255 4.48 -4.80 21.44
N LYS A 256 3.76 -5.87 21.05
CA LYS A 256 3.41 -6.97 21.97
C LYS A 256 4.65 -7.71 22.48
N MET A 257 5.61 -8.01 21.60
CA MET A 257 6.84 -8.75 21.95
C MET A 257 7.83 -7.94 22.79
N THR A 258 8.02 -6.66 22.47
CA THR A 258 8.91 -5.76 23.23
C THR A 258 8.27 -5.30 24.55
N GLY A 259 6.95 -5.37 24.66
CA GLY A 259 6.20 -5.08 25.88
C GLY A 259 6.04 -6.26 26.84
N LEU A 260 6.68 -7.40 26.58
CA LEU A 260 6.62 -8.56 27.49
C LEU A 260 7.32 -8.24 28.80
N VAL A 261 6.59 -8.36 29.91
CA VAL A 261 7.17 -8.23 31.26
C VAL A 261 7.61 -9.62 31.69
N VAL A 262 8.92 -9.85 31.70
CA VAL A 262 9.50 -11.13 32.11
C VAL A 262 10.13 -11.00 33.49
N HIS A 263 9.70 -11.83 34.42
CA HIS A 263 10.25 -11.86 35.77
C HIS A 263 11.46 -12.82 35.87
N ASP A 264 12.45 -12.44 36.67
CA ASP A 264 13.57 -13.27 37.10
C ASP A 264 13.63 -13.37 38.63
N ILE A 265 14.42 -14.33 39.16
CA ILE A 265 14.41 -14.69 40.59
C ILE A 265 15.09 -13.59 41.42
N GLY A 266 15.85 -12.70 40.78
CA GLY A 266 16.69 -11.73 41.46
C GLY A 266 17.83 -12.39 42.23
N LYS A 267 18.18 -11.82 43.38
CA LYS A 267 19.27 -12.30 44.24
C LYS A 267 18.71 -13.17 45.35
N VAL A 268 19.05 -14.46 45.36
CA VAL A 268 18.59 -15.44 46.35
C VAL A 268 19.77 -16.33 46.74
N ASP A 269 19.93 -16.61 48.02
CA ASP A 269 20.95 -17.52 48.57
C ASP A 269 22.40 -17.25 48.08
N GLY A 270 22.73 -15.97 47.85
CA GLY A 270 24.05 -15.54 47.37
C GLY A 270 24.27 -15.67 45.85
N LEU A 271 23.28 -16.18 45.11
CA LEU A 271 23.30 -16.25 43.65
C LEU A 271 22.51 -15.08 43.04
N ASP A 272 23.01 -14.57 41.90
CA ASP A 272 22.35 -13.50 41.15
C ASP A 272 21.74 -14.04 39.85
N HIS A 273 20.41 -14.13 39.81
CA HIS A 273 19.64 -14.61 38.66
C HIS A 273 19.13 -13.50 37.74
N THR A 274 19.48 -12.23 37.99
CA THR A 274 19.04 -11.11 37.12
C THR A 274 19.49 -11.29 35.65
N HIS A 275 20.66 -11.90 35.45
CA HIS A 275 21.18 -12.22 34.12
C HIS A 275 20.51 -13.43 33.44
N CYS A 276 19.64 -14.15 34.14
CA CYS A 276 18.80 -15.21 33.54
C CYS A 276 17.56 -14.62 32.86
N ASN A 277 17.25 -13.33 33.04
CA ASN A 277 16.12 -12.70 32.38
C ASN A 277 16.33 -12.63 30.85
N PRO A 278 15.45 -13.22 30.02
CA PRO A 278 15.59 -13.22 28.56
C PRO A 278 15.21 -11.89 27.89
N GLY A 279 14.70 -10.89 28.62
CA GLY A 279 14.24 -9.63 28.05
C GLY A 279 15.24 -8.96 27.08
N PRO A 280 16.52 -8.75 27.47
CA PRO A 280 17.52 -8.18 26.57
C PRO A 280 17.79 -9.02 25.31
N PHE A 281 17.78 -10.35 25.45
CA PHE A 281 17.94 -11.29 24.34
C PHE A 281 16.75 -11.19 23.37
N LEU A 282 15.52 -11.21 23.90
CA LEU A 282 14.29 -11.07 23.12
C LEU A 282 14.27 -9.76 22.34
N LEU A 283 14.62 -8.65 22.99
CA LEU A 283 14.70 -7.35 22.32
C LEU A 283 15.70 -7.39 21.17
N SER A 284 16.91 -7.91 21.41
CA SER A 284 17.95 -8.01 20.38
C SER A 284 17.53 -8.88 19.18
N GLU A 285 16.86 -10.01 19.42
CA GLU A 285 16.42 -10.90 18.33
C GLU A 285 15.26 -10.28 17.55
N VAL A 286 14.33 -9.59 18.22
CA VAL A 286 13.25 -8.83 17.54
C VAL A 286 13.84 -7.72 16.67
N GLU A 287 14.80 -6.94 17.18
CA GLU A 287 15.46 -5.90 16.37
C GLU A 287 16.19 -6.49 15.16
N ARG A 288 16.83 -7.66 15.31
CA ARG A 288 17.47 -8.35 14.18
C ARG A 288 16.46 -8.70 13.09
N VAL A 289 15.31 -9.26 13.46
CA VAL A 289 14.24 -9.55 12.49
C VAL A 289 13.80 -8.28 11.75
N PHE A 290 13.74 -7.14 12.43
CA PHE A 290 13.37 -5.86 11.83
C PHE A 290 14.42 -5.32 10.84
N ILE A 291 15.70 -5.52 11.13
CA ILE A 291 16.80 -5.16 10.22
C ILE A 291 16.75 -6.02 8.95
N ASP A 292 16.37 -7.29 9.10
CA ASP A 292 16.35 -8.26 8.00
C ASP A 292 15.03 -8.25 7.18
N ILE A 293 14.10 -7.33 7.48
CA ILE A 293 12.85 -7.19 6.73
C ILE A 293 13.18 -6.88 5.27
N ARG A 294 12.72 -7.77 4.38
CA ARG A 294 12.90 -7.62 2.94
C ARG A 294 12.16 -6.39 2.44
N ASN A 295 12.84 -5.59 1.63
CA ASN A 295 12.21 -4.49 0.93
C ASN A 295 11.21 -5.07 -0.11
N PRO A 296 9.91 -4.71 -0.06
CA PRO A 296 8.95 -5.19 -1.05
C PRO A 296 9.22 -4.64 -2.45
N VAL A 297 9.89 -3.47 -2.56
CA VAL A 297 10.23 -2.85 -3.84
C VAL A 297 11.53 -3.41 -4.39
N THR A 298 11.47 -3.95 -5.60
CA THR A 298 12.58 -4.56 -6.33
C THR A 298 13.27 -3.57 -7.28
N LYS A 299 14.40 -3.97 -7.86
CA LYS A 299 15.08 -3.16 -8.89
C LYS A 299 14.22 -3.01 -10.15
N ASP A 300 13.55 -4.08 -10.56
CA ASP A 300 12.69 -4.09 -11.74
C ASP A 300 11.52 -3.10 -11.60
N ASP A 301 10.95 -2.98 -10.40
CA ASP A 301 9.93 -1.97 -10.11
C ASP A 301 10.49 -0.56 -10.32
N LEU A 302 11.69 -0.28 -9.80
CA LEU A 302 12.33 1.02 -9.94
C LEU A 302 12.68 1.35 -11.40
N GLU A 303 13.10 0.35 -12.19
CA GLU A 303 13.35 0.51 -13.63
C GLU A 303 12.06 0.75 -14.40
N ALA A 304 10.97 0.07 -14.05
CA ALA A 304 9.65 0.34 -14.63
C ALA A 304 9.17 1.76 -14.30
N MET A 305 9.40 2.22 -13.07
CA MET A 305 9.08 3.59 -12.65
C MET A 305 9.94 4.65 -13.35
N ASP A 306 11.19 4.37 -13.70
CA ASP A 306 11.99 5.27 -14.55
C ASP A 306 11.35 5.45 -15.93
N LYS A 307 10.76 4.38 -16.49
CA LYS A 307 10.04 4.46 -17.76
C LYS A 307 8.77 5.32 -17.60
N GLN A 308 8.05 5.19 -16.49
CA GLN A 308 6.88 6.04 -16.22
C GLN A 308 7.24 7.50 -16.04
N SER A 309 8.30 7.80 -15.27
CA SER A 309 8.79 9.17 -15.12
C SER A 309 9.19 9.78 -16.47
N LYS A 310 9.87 9.00 -17.33
CA LYS A 310 10.21 9.45 -18.70
C LYS A 310 8.98 9.67 -19.58
N ARG A 311 7.95 8.84 -19.47
CA ARG A 311 6.67 9.00 -20.19
C ARG A 311 5.96 10.28 -19.75
N LEU A 312 6.00 10.60 -18.47
CA LEU A 312 5.44 11.84 -17.93
C LEU A 312 6.17 13.09 -18.46
N THR A 313 7.50 13.06 -18.56
CA THR A 313 8.31 14.22 -18.99
C THR A 313 8.47 14.37 -20.50
N LYS A 314 8.07 13.37 -21.29
CA LYS A 314 8.12 13.45 -22.75
C LYS A 314 6.85 14.15 -23.26
N ALA A 315 6.95 15.46 -23.43
CA ALA A 315 6.12 16.25 -24.33
C ALA A 315 6.95 16.64 -25.55
#